data_AF-A0AAE7B0I6-F1
#
_entry.id   AF-A0AAE7B0I6-F1
#
_cell.length_a   1.000
_cell.length_b   1.000
_cell.length_c   1.000
_cell.angle_alpha   90.00
_cell.angle_beta   90.00
_cell.angle_gamma   90.00
#
_symmetry.space_group_name_H-M   'P 1'
#
loop_
_entity.id
_entity.type
_entity.pdbx_description
1 polymer ?
#
loop_
_entity_poly.entity_id
_entity_poly.type
_entity_poly.pdbx_seq_one_letter_code
_entity_poly.pdbx_strand_id
1 'polypeptide(L)'
;MNSSLNIPTDNPYKLMAILGTVLFIFSVYLLVSQSTNSNEKILASLQVIANLKSDLSIPEPQKAQLIAIEERRVELAVEIKNFNPYGCAILSVAAIVLSGFGFTKWLKEIYPIEEAMRKEQLRSLELSNQKNQRFKLNKNSQ
;
A
#
# COMPACT_ATOMS: atom_id res chain seq x y z
N MET A 1 -15.70 -26.44 26.66
CA MET A 1 -15.14 -26.51 25.29
C MET A 1 -14.57 -25.14 24.98
N ASN A 2 -13.27 -24.90 25.24
CA ASN A 2 -12.62 -23.69 24.78
C ASN A 2 -12.33 -23.87 23.29
N SER A 3 -13.29 -23.46 22.46
CA SER A 3 -13.15 -23.34 21.01
C SER A 3 -12.36 -22.07 20.64
N SER A 4 -11.32 -21.75 21.40
CA SER A 4 -10.22 -20.94 20.89
C SER A 4 -9.41 -21.88 20.01
N LEU A 5 -9.92 -22.09 18.79
CA LEU A 5 -9.11 -22.56 17.68
C LEU A 5 -7.98 -21.54 17.63
N ASN A 6 -6.83 -21.89 18.21
CA ASN A 6 -5.66 -21.04 18.24
C ASN A 6 -5.18 -21.06 16.79
N ILE A 7 -5.78 -20.21 15.97
CA ILE A 7 -5.40 -20.03 14.58
C ILE A 7 -3.93 -19.68 14.67
N PRO A 8 -3.03 -20.50 14.09
CA PRO A 8 -1.60 -20.27 14.21
C PRO A 8 -1.33 -18.83 13.79
N THR A 9 -0.73 -18.10 14.73
CA THR A 9 -0.34 -16.70 14.67
C THR A 9 0.18 -16.35 13.28
N ASP A 10 -0.36 -15.28 12.68
CA ASP A 10 -0.05 -14.87 11.31
C ASP A 10 1.45 -14.96 11.01
N ASN A 11 1.78 -15.77 10.02
CA ASN A 11 3.14 -16.01 9.57
C ASN A 11 3.83 -14.66 9.24
N PRO A 12 5.00 -14.35 9.85
CA PRO A 12 5.69 -13.08 9.64
C PRO A 12 6.04 -12.84 8.17
N TYR A 13 6.29 -13.89 7.38
CA TYR A 13 6.59 -13.77 5.96
C TYR A 13 5.35 -13.39 5.13
N LYS A 14 4.16 -13.84 5.53
CA LYS A 14 2.89 -13.44 4.92
C LYS A 14 2.58 -11.97 5.25
N LEU A 15 2.86 -11.54 6.49
CA LEU A 15 2.74 -10.13 6.88
C LEU A 15 3.72 -9.24 6.11
N MET A 16 4.99 -9.67 5.97
CA MET A 16 5.98 -8.96 5.14
C MET A 16 5.54 -8.86 3.67
N ALA A 17 4.97 -9.92 3.10
CA ALA A 17 4.46 -9.91 1.73
C ALA A 17 3.35 -8.88 1.54
N ILE A 18 2.36 -8.89 2.43
CA ILE A 18 1.21 -7.97 2.39
C ILE A 18 1.68 -6.54 2.63
N LEU A 19 2.47 -6.30 3.68
CA LEU A 19 2.96 -4.97 4.04
C LEU A 19 3.84 -4.37 2.94
N GLY A 20 4.74 -5.16 2.36
CA GLY A 20 5.53 -4.74 1.20
C GLY A 20 4.66 -4.38 0.00
N THR A 21 3.61 -5.17 -0.29
CA THR A 21 2.68 -4.88 -1.39
C THR A 21 1.90 -3.59 -1.15
N VAL A 22 1.42 -3.39 0.07
CA VAL A 22 0.70 -2.16 0.46
C VAL A 22 1.62 -0.94 0.36
N LEU A 23 2.85 -1.04 0.85
CA LEU A 23 3.85 0.03 0.72
C LEU A 23 4.16 0.35 -0.74
N PHE A 24 4.22 -0.67 -1.60
CA PHE A 24 4.44 -0.47 -3.03
C PHE A 24 3.27 0.31 -3.65
N ILE A 25 2.03 -0.14 -3.44
CA ILE A 25 0.83 0.56 -3.94
C ILE A 25 0.79 2.00 -3.40
N PHE A 26 1.08 2.18 -2.13
CA PHE A 26 1.14 3.49 -1.50
C PHE A 26 2.22 4.40 -2.11
N SER A 27 3.40 3.86 -2.43
CA SER A 27 4.47 4.62 -3.08
C SER A 27 4.07 5.09 -4.48
N VAL A 28 3.38 4.24 -5.25
CA VAL A 28 2.86 4.59 -6.59
C VAL A 28 1.77 5.64 -6.46
N TYR A 29 0.86 5.49 -5.50
CA TYR A 29 -0.18 6.48 -5.22
C TYR A 29 0.41 7.84 -4.86
N LEU A 30 1.40 7.88 -3.97
CA LEU A 30 2.10 9.12 -3.59
C LEU A 30 2.78 9.79 -4.80
N LEU A 31 3.41 8.99 -5.66
CA LEU A 31 4.05 9.52 -6.87
C LEU A 31 3.03 10.19 -7.80
N VAL A 32 1.91 9.52 -8.06
CA VAL A 32 0.84 10.06 -8.91
C VAL A 32 0.22 11.30 -8.28
N SER A 33 -0.15 11.23 -7.00
CA SER A 33 -0.77 12.33 -6.27
C SER A 33 0.11 13.58 -6.22
N GLN A 34 1.41 13.40 -5.96
CA GLN A 34 2.32 14.56 -5.94
C GLN A 34 2.57 15.13 -7.34
N SER A 35 2.57 14.29 -8.38
CA SER A 35 2.67 14.74 -9.76
C SER A 35 1.47 15.61 -10.16
N THR A 36 0.25 15.15 -9.88
CA THR A 36 -0.97 15.92 -10.17
C THR A 36 -1.02 17.22 -9.37
N ASN A 37 -0.78 17.16 -8.06
CA ASN A 37 -0.80 18.34 -7.20
C ASN A 37 0.25 19.38 -7.59
N SER A 38 1.44 18.95 -8.02
CA SER A 38 2.50 19.87 -8.46
C SER A 38 2.12 20.52 -9.79
N ASN A 39 1.57 19.75 -10.73
CA ASN A 39 1.12 20.29 -12.02
C ASN A 39 -0.03 21.31 -11.85
N GLU A 40 -0.99 21.03 -10.97
CA GLU A 40 -2.09 21.96 -10.67
C GLU A 40 -1.58 23.27 -10.06
N LYS A 41 -0.64 23.20 -9.10
CA LYS A 41 -0.02 24.40 -8.51
C LYS A 41 0.74 25.23 -9.54
N ILE A 42 1.52 24.59 -10.41
CA ILE A 42 2.24 25.27 -11.49
C ILE A 42 1.26 25.94 -12.44
N LEU A 43 0.18 25.25 -12.83
CA LEU A 43 -0.83 25.80 -13.73
C LEU A 43 -1.56 27.00 -13.10
N ALA A 44 -1.92 26.92 -11.82
CA ALA A 44 -2.56 28.01 -11.09
C ALA A 44 -1.65 29.25 -11.00
N SER A 45 -0.37 29.08 -10.67
CA SER A 45 0.60 30.18 -10.64
C SER A 45 0.81 30.80 -12.04
N LEU A 46 0.87 29.98 -13.09
CA LEU A 46 0.97 30.48 -14.48
C LEU A 46 -0.27 31.28 -14.90
N GLN A 47 -1.47 30.84 -14.51
CA GLN A 47 -2.71 31.59 -14.75
C GLN A 47 -2.68 32.95 -14.03
N VAL A 48 -2.21 33.00 -12.78
CA VAL A 48 -2.06 34.27 -12.04
C VAL A 48 -1.07 35.20 -12.73
N ILE A 49 0.08 34.68 -13.18
CA ILE A 49 1.08 35.47 -13.92
C ILE A 49 0.47 36.02 -15.22
N ALA A 50 -0.28 35.20 -15.97
CA ALA A 50 -0.93 35.62 -17.21
C ALA A 50 -1.95 36.75 -16.95
N ASN A 51 -2.79 36.60 -15.92
CA ASN A 51 -3.77 37.60 -15.53
C ASN A 51 -3.11 38.92 -15.10
N LEU A 52 -2.07 38.85 -14.26
CA LEU A 52 -1.29 40.01 -13.83
C LEU A 52 -0.65 40.72 -15.03
N LYS A 53 -0.11 39.97 -16.01
CA LYS A 53 0.47 40.53 -17.24
C LYS A 53 -0.57 41.27 -18.09
N SER A 54 -1.79 40.75 -18.19
CA SER A 54 -2.88 41.38 -18.95
C SER A 54 -3.56 42.56 -18.25
N ASP A 55 -3.44 42.67 -16.92
CA ASP A 55 -4.09 43.76 -16.18
C ASP A 55 -3.31 45.08 -16.32
N LEU A 56 -4.01 46.10 -16.82
CA LEU A 56 -3.52 47.46 -17.03
C LEU A 56 -3.76 48.37 -15.82
N SER A 57 -4.56 47.93 -14.83
CA SER A 57 -4.91 48.74 -13.65
C SER A 57 -3.82 48.75 -12.57
N ILE A 58 -2.91 47.77 -12.59
CA ILE A 58 -1.89 47.61 -11.55
C ILE A 58 -0.63 48.39 -11.93
N PRO A 59 -0.05 49.19 -11.01
CA PRO A 59 1.23 49.86 -11.24
C PRO A 59 2.35 48.86 -11.55
N GLU A 60 3.12 49.12 -12.61
CA GLU A 60 4.28 48.30 -13.04
C GLU A 60 5.21 47.81 -11.91
N PRO A 61 5.64 48.64 -10.93
CA PRO A 61 6.54 48.14 -9.87
C PRO A 61 5.87 47.10 -8.97
N GLN A 62 4.56 47.19 -8.75
CA GLN A 62 3.80 46.26 -7.92
C GLN A 62 3.50 44.97 -8.70
N LYS A 63 3.22 45.09 -10.00
CA LYS A 63 3.05 43.98 -10.93
C LYS A 63 4.32 43.14 -11.07
N ALA A 64 5.48 43.78 -11.21
CA ALA A 64 6.78 43.10 -11.28
C ALA A 64 7.08 42.29 -10.00
N GLN A 65 6.77 42.83 -8.82
CA GLN A 65 6.95 42.11 -7.56
C GLN A 65 6.04 40.87 -7.46
N LEU A 66 4.76 40.99 -7.81
CA LEU A 66 3.81 39.88 -7.77
C LEU A 66 4.18 38.77 -8.76
N ILE A 67 4.63 39.13 -9.96
CA ILE A 67 5.12 38.18 -10.96
C ILE A 67 6.36 37.46 -10.45
N ALA A 68 7.34 38.17 -9.86
CA ALA A 68 8.54 37.55 -9.32
C ALA A 68 8.24 36.54 -8.19
N ILE A 69 7.25 36.83 -7.35
CA ILE A 69 6.80 35.90 -6.30
C ILE A 69 6.21 34.63 -6.94
N GLU A 70 5.30 34.76 -7.91
CA GLU A 70 4.69 33.60 -8.56
C GLU A 70 5.69 32.80 -9.41
N GLU A 71 6.64 33.46 -10.09
CA GLU A 71 7.75 32.79 -10.79
C GLU A 71 8.60 31.98 -9.81
N ARG A 72 8.91 32.55 -8.64
CA ARG A 72 9.64 31.83 -7.59
C ARG A 72 8.86 30.62 -7.07
N ARG A 73 7.53 30.71 -6.95
CA ARG A 73 6.67 29.57 -6.58
C ARG A 73 6.71 28.46 -7.62
N VAL A 74 6.71 28.81 -8.91
CA VAL A 74 6.85 27.85 -10.00
C VAL A 74 8.22 27.16 -9.96
N GLU A 75 9.30 27.91 -9.78
CA GLU A 75 10.66 27.36 -9.66
C GLU A 75 10.74 26.30 -8.55
N LEU A 76 10.26 26.65 -7.35
CA LEU A 76 10.24 25.73 -6.21
C LEU A 76 9.36 24.50 -6.48
N ALA A 77 8.21 24.68 -7.13
CA ALA A 77 7.34 23.57 -7.50
C ALA A 77 7.99 22.62 -8.52
N VAL A 78 8.76 23.15 -9.48
CA VAL A 78 9.52 22.35 -10.44
C VAL A 78 10.66 21.58 -9.75
N GLU A 79 11.37 22.23 -8.83
CA GLU A 79 12.45 21.59 -8.07
C GLU A 79 11.93 20.40 -7.24
N ILE A 80 10.84 20.61 -6.50
CA ILE A 80 10.18 19.55 -5.72
C ILE A 80 9.68 18.43 -6.63
N LYS A 81 9.07 18.76 -7.77
CA LYS A 81 8.60 17.78 -8.76
C LYS A 81 9.73 16.91 -9.30
N ASN A 82 10.93 17.46 -9.45
CA ASN A 82 12.10 16.71 -9.92
C ASN A 82 12.74 15.86 -8.81
N PHE A 83 12.70 16.31 -7.56
CA PHE A 83 13.28 15.59 -6.42
C PHE A 83 12.37 14.45 -5.91
N ASN A 84 11.06 14.65 -5.90
CA ASN A 84 10.10 13.73 -5.29
C ASN A 84 10.07 12.30 -5.89
N PRO A 85 10.28 12.09 -7.21
CA PRO A 85 10.35 10.75 -7.81
C PRO A 85 11.45 9.88 -7.22
N TYR A 86 12.58 10.46 -6.81
CA TYR A 86 13.70 9.71 -6.22
C TYR A 86 13.32 9.07 -4.88
N GLY A 87 12.64 9.81 -4.01
CA GLY A 87 12.15 9.28 -2.73
C GLY A 87 11.12 8.18 -2.92
N CYS A 88 10.19 8.36 -3.86
CA CYS A 88 9.19 7.35 -4.20
C CYS A 88 9.85 6.10 -4.82
N ALA A 89 10.91 6.26 -5.62
CA ALA A 89 11.65 5.15 -6.22
C ALA A 89 12.40 4.31 -5.17
N ILE A 90 13.04 4.95 -4.19
CA ILE A 90 13.72 4.22 -3.11
C ILE A 90 12.71 3.43 -2.28
N LEU A 91 11.57 4.06 -1.93
CA LEU A 91 10.50 3.41 -1.20
C LEU A 91 9.89 2.24 -1.98
N SER A 92 9.67 2.41 -3.29
CA SER A 92 9.07 1.36 -4.13
C SER A 92 10.00 0.17 -4.30
N VAL A 93 11.32 0.39 -4.48
CA VAL A 93 12.31 -0.68 -4.53
C VAL A 93 12.37 -1.44 -3.20
N ALA A 94 12.40 -0.73 -2.07
CA ALA A 94 12.36 -1.37 -0.75
C ALA A 94 11.10 -2.21 -0.55
N ALA A 95 9.94 -1.70 -1.01
CA ALA A 95 8.66 -2.40 -0.94
C ALA A 95 8.62 -3.66 -1.83
N ILE A 96 9.19 -3.61 -3.04
CA ILE A 96 9.32 -4.77 -3.92
C ILE A 96 10.24 -5.82 -3.29
N VAL A 97 11.38 -5.42 -2.73
CA VAL A 97 12.31 -6.35 -2.07
C VAL A 97 11.64 -7.03 -0.88
N LEU A 98 10.96 -6.26 -0.03
CA LEU A 98 10.26 -6.80 1.15
C LEU A 98 9.12 -7.75 0.75
N SER A 99 8.31 -7.37 -0.24
CA SER A 99 7.20 -8.20 -0.71
C SER A 99 7.71 -9.48 -1.40
N GLY A 100 8.70 -9.37 -2.28
CA GLY A 100 9.33 -10.49 -2.96
C GLY A 100 9.95 -11.49 -1.98
N PHE A 101 10.64 -11.01 -0.95
CA PHE A 101 11.17 -11.87 0.10
C PHE A 101 10.06 -12.57 0.90
N GLY A 102 9.02 -11.82 1.30
CA GLY A 102 7.86 -12.38 1.99
C GLY A 102 7.16 -13.47 1.17
N PHE A 103 6.86 -13.20 -0.11
CA PHE A 103 6.19 -14.15 -1.00
C PHE A 103 7.02 -15.40 -1.26
N THR A 104 8.32 -15.24 -1.53
CA THR A 104 9.20 -16.38 -1.83
C THR A 104 9.32 -17.34 -0.65
N LYS A 105 9.55 -16.82 0.56
CA LYS A 105 9.61 -17.62 1.78
C LYS A 105 8.26 -18.22 2.14
N TRP A 106 7.18 -17.45 2.03
CA TRP A 106 5.85 -17.95 2.32
C TRP A 106 5.44 -19.09 1.40
N LEU A 107 5.56 -18.93 0.08
CA LEU A 107 5.12 -19.93 -0.90
C LEU A 107 5.98 -21.19 -0.89
N LYS A 108 7.30 -21.07 -0.73
CA LYS A 108 8.22 -22.22 -0.82
C LYS A 108 8.33 -23.00 0.48
N GLU A 109 8.38 -22.31 1.62
CA GLU A 109 8.70 -22.96 2.90
C GLU A 109 7.46 -23.17 3.75
N ILE A 110 6.58 -22.18 3.86
CA ILE A 110 5.55 -22.20 4.90
C ILE A 110 4.22 -22.73 4.39
N TYR A 111 3.80 -22.34 3.19
CA TYR A 111 2.58 -22.83 2.57
C TYR A 111 2.48 -24.37 2.53
N PRO A 112 3.52 -25.13 2.11
CA PRO A 112 3.42 -26.60 2.09
C PRO A 112 3.26 -27.20 3.49
N ILE A 113 3.89 -26.61 4.51
CA ILE A 113 3.79 -27.07 5.91
C ILE A 113 2.39 -26.79 6.45
N GLU A 114 1.87 -25.57 6.22
CA GLU A 114 0.51 -25.20 6.60
C GLU A 114 -0.53 -26.10 5.92
N GLU A 115 -0.33 -26.46 4.66
CA GLU A 115 -1.23 -27.34 3.93
C GLU A 115 -1.20 -28.78 4.49
N ALA A 116 -0.03 -29.31 4.81
CA ALA A 116 0.11 -30.61 5.45
C ALA A 116 -0.60 -30.65 6.81
N MET A 117 -0.36 -29.66 7.67
CA MET A 117 -1.03 -29.55 8.97
C MET A 117 -2.56 -29.46 8.81
N ARG A 118 -3.05 -28.66 7.85
CA ARG A 118 -4.49 -28.50 7.61
C ARG A 118 -5.14 -29.80 7.14
N LYS A 119 -4.45 -30.58 6.30
CA LYS A 119 -4.89 -31.93 5.88
C LYS A 119 -4.98 -32.89 7.06
N GLU A 120 -4.00 -32.90 7.95
CA GLU A 120 -4.01 -33.75 9.15
C GLU A 120 -5.13 -33.36 10.13
N GLN A 121 -5.33 -32.05 10.35
CA GLN A 121 -6.41 -31.54 11.17
C GLN A 121 -7.77 -31.96 10.62
N LEU A 122 -7.98 -31.83 9.31
CA LEU A 122 -9.22 -32.27 8.64
C LEU A 122 -9.46 -33.77 8.86
N ARG A 123 -8.43 -34.60 8.66
CA ARG A 123 -8.51 -36.05 8.88
C ARG A 123 -8.86 -36.40 10.32
N SER A 124 -8.27 -35.71 11.29
CA SER A 124 -8.57 -35.95 12.71
C SER A 124 -10.02 -35.57 13.07
N LEU A 125 -10.54 -34.49 12.47
CA LEU A 125 -11.92 -34.04 12.62
C LEU A 125 -12.90 -35.04 12.02
N GLU A 126 -12.62 -35.57 10.83
CA GLU A 126 -13.43 -36.62 10.19
C GLU A 126 -13.51 -37.88 11.05
N LEU A 127 -12.37 -38.34 11.57
CA LEU A 127 -12.32 -39.51 12.46
C LEU A 127 -13.11 -39.27 13.76
N SER A 128 -13.00 -38.07 14.35
CA SER A 128 -13.78 -37.70 15.54
C SER A 128 -15.29 -37.68 15.26
N ASN A 129 -15.69 -37.12 14.11
CA ASN A 129 -17.08 -37.08 13.67
C ASN A 129 -17.65 -38.50 13.43
N GLN A 130 -16.90 -39.39 12.78
CA GLN A 130 -17.30 -40.78 12.59
C GLN A 130 -17.48 -41.52 13.92
N LYS A 131 -16.56 -41.35 14.88
CA LYS A 131 -16.70 -41.93 16.23
C LYS A 131 -17.95 -41.44 16.93
N ASN A 132 -18.22 -40.13 16.87
CA ASN A 132 -19.43 -39.54 17.45
C ASN A 132 -20.73 -40.04 16.79
N GLN A 133 -20.75 -40.25 15.48
CA GLN A 133 -21.90 -40.84 14.78
C GLN A 133 -22.14 -42.30 15.20
N ARG A 134 -21.08 -43.11 15.28
CA ARG A 134 -21.19 -44.51 15.76
C ARG A 134 -21.69 -44.59 17.21
N PHE A 135 -21.23 -43.70 18.08
CA PHE A 135 -21.69 -43.63 19.46
C PHE A 135 -23.19 -43.28 19.56
N LYS A 136 -23.68 -42.34 18.73
CA LYS A 136 -25.11 -42.00 18.65
C LYS A 136 -25.97 -43.15 18.14
N LEU A 137 -25.49 -43.90 17.14
CA LEU A 137 -26.20 -45.06 16.60
C LEU A 137 -26.35 -46.17 17.65
N ASN A 138 -25.27 -46.51 18.37
CA ASN A 138 -25.32 -47.52 19.43
C ASN A 138 -26.22 -47.12 20.62
N LYS A 139 -26.32 -45.81 20.91
CA LYS A 139 -27.18 -45.30 21.99
C LYS A 139 -28.67 -45.34 21.64
N ASN A 140 -29.02 -45.29 20.35
CA ASN A 140 -30.41 -45.33 19.88
C ASN A 140 -30.92 -46.77 19.62
N SER A 141 -30.05 -47.77 19.72
CA SER A 141 -30.37 -49.21 19.54
C SER A 141 -30.51 -49.98 20.86
N GLN A 142 -30.40 -49.30 22.01
CA GLN A 142 -30.77 -49.80 23.34
C GLN A 142 -32.07 -49.12 23.79
#